data_AF-A0A832LRC6-F1
#
_entry.id   AF-A0A832LRC6-F1
#
_cell.length_a   1.000
_cell.length_b   1.000
_cell.length_c   1.000
_cell.angle_alpha   90.00
_cell.angle_beta   90.00
_cell.angle_gamma   90.00
#
_symmetry.space_group_name_H-M   'P 1'
#
loop_
_entity.id
_entity.type
_entity.pdbx_description
1 polymer ?
#
loop_
_entity_poly.entity_id
_entity_poly.type
_entity_poly.pdbx_seq_one_letter_code
_entity_poly.pdbx_strand_id
1 'polypeptide(L)'
;PQSLAKSAEGLGKFPEGTYGPQPWPGYSSRIHCGWQGMGAGLWCGRYVTPDYVPTILACGDHDNDSVVKDGTPAFLRALEKLDTNHVYLPMDDLGHSISVGYDQRLGVDRYQLVNDFFDRYLKVKDKLPPVVLIATPRDGATDVDPATTIRVQFAPVIDEKTIVGGRGIVITNVGENREVPGSWKVSHGGTMFSFVPAQPLAKGQQYEVSVTGEVKDKAGTALTAVRKVRFTTAR
;
A
#
# COMPACT_ATOMS: atom_id res chain seq x y z
N PRO A 1 17.40 12.01 -34.37
CA PRO A 1 17.67 12.92 -33.22
C PRO A 1 17.06 14.34 -33.34
N GLN A 2 16.05 14.56 -34.19
CA GLN A 2 15.35 15.86 -34.29
C GLN A 2 13.85 15.61 -34.37
N SER A 3 13.14 15.72 -33.23
CA SER A 3 11.69 16.00 -33.26
C SER A 3 11.07 16.49 -31.95
N LEU A 4 11.79 16.54 -30.82
CA LEU A 4 11.18 16.94 -29.53
C LEU A 4 11.29 18.44 -29.19
N ALA A 5 11.89 19.27 -30.05
CA ALA A 5 12.16 20.68 -29.72
C ALA A 5 11.00 21.66 -30.00
N LYS A 6 9.81 21.20 -30.41
CA LYS A 6 8.74 22.09 -30.93
C LYS A 6 7.48 22.25 -30.07
N SER A 7 7.46 21.83 -28.81
CA SER A 7 6.23 21.94 -27.98
C SER A 7 6.26 23.01 -26.88
N ALA A 8 7.30 23.84 -26.76
CA ALA A 8 7.42 24.79 -25.65
C ALA A 8 6.98 26.25 -25.97
N GLU A 9 6.66 26.58 -27.22
CA GLU A 9 6.40 27.98 -27.63
C GLU A 9 5.04 28.55 -27.19
N GLY A 10 4.20 27.79 -26.49
CA GLY A 10 2.85 28.21 -26.06
C GLY A 10 2.63 28.34 -24.56
N LEU A 11 3.59 27.96 -23.71
CA LEU A 11 3.44 28.06 -22.26
C LEU A 11 4.03 29.41 -21.83
N GLY A 12 3.17 30.32 -21.37
CA GLY A 12 3.60 31.62 -20.85
C GLY A 12 4.69 31.50 -19.78
N LYS A 13 5.38 32.61 -19.51
CA LYS A 13 6.39 32.64 -18.44
C LYS A 13 5.74 32.22 -17.12
N PHE A 14 6.33 31.22 -16.49
CA PHE A 14 6.00 30.77 -15.16
C PHE A 14 5.99 31.96 -14.17
N PRO A 15 5.03 32.04 -13.23
CA PRO A 15 4.96 33.11 -12.24
C PRO A 15 6.29 33.31 -11.50
N GLU A 16 6.60 34.54 -11.12
CA GLU A 16 7.83 34.86 -10.39
C GLU A 16 7.92 34.03 -9.09
N GLY A 17 9.03 33.30 -8.91
CA GLY A 17 9.22 32.35 -7.80
C GLY A 17 8.79 30.91 -8.06
N THR A 18 8.21 30.60 -9.23
CA THR A 18 7.95 29.21 -9.61
C THR A 18 9.16 28.57 -10.29
N TYR A 19 9.49 27.39 -9.80
CA TYR A 19 10.46 26.49 -10.40
C TYR A 19 9.96 26.11 -11.82
N GLY A 20 10.74 26.40 -12.85
CA GLY A 20 10.55 25.94 -14.23
C GLY A 20 10.40 24.41 -14.37
N PRO A 21 10.04 23.92 -15.58
CA PRO A 21 9.64 22.54 -15.78
C PRO A 21 10.78 21.57 -15.42
N GLN A 22 10.44 20.50 -14.70
CA GLN A 22 11.39 19.44 -14.42
C GLN A 22 11.81 18.69 -15.71
N PRO A 23 13.03 18.13 -15.75
CA PRO A 23 14.05 18.17 -14.70
C PRO A 23 14.99 19.39 -14.81
N TRP A 24 15.39 19.92 -13.65
CA TRP A 24 16.49 20.90 -13.53
C TRP A 24 17.79 20.23 -13.98
N PRO A 25 18.45 20.70 -15.04
CA PRO A 25 19.77 20.19 -15.40
C PRO A 25 20.72 20.37 -14.20
N GLY A 26 21.27 19.29 -13.66
CA GLY A 26 22.27 19.32 -12.58
C GLY A 26 21.77 19.05 -11.16
N TYR A 27 20.45 18.93 -10.92
CA TYR A 27 19.89 18.50 -9.64
C TYR A 27 19.06 17.24 -9.84
N SER A 28 19.65 16.08 -9.60
CA SER A 28 18.87 14.84 -9.49
C SER A 28 17.90 14.99 -8.33
N SER A 29 16.60 14.78 -8.56
CA SER A 29 15.63 14.69 -7.49
C SER A 29 16.12 13.58 -6.53
N ARG A 30 16.40 13.92 -5.28
CA ARG A 30 16.81 12.93 -4.25
C ARG A 30 15.62 12.17 -3.67
N ILE A 31 14.42 12.59 -4.04
CA ILE A 31 13.16 12.06 -3.56
C ILE A 31 12.35 11.70 -4.78
N HIS A 32 12.10 10.41 -4.95
CA HIS A 32 11.31 9.89 -6.04
C HIS A 32 10.19 9.04 -5.45
N CYS A 33 9.00 9.17 -6.02
CA CYS A 33 7.88 8.31 -5.73
C CYS A 33 7.16 7.99 -7.05
N GLY A 34 6.63 6.79 -7.16
CA GLY A 34 5.98 6.30 -8.36
C GLY A 34 4.47 6.32 -8.25
N TRP A 35 3.81 6.75 -9.32
CA TRP A 35 2.42 6.39 -9.59
C TRP A 35 2.38 5.63 -10.90
N GLN A 36 2.17 4.33 -10.84
CA GLN A 36 1.99 3.52 -12.02
C GLN A 36 0.49 3.34 -12.27
N GLY A 37 0.03 3.93 -13.36
CA GLY A 37 -1.29 3.68 -13.93
C GLY A 37 -1.24 2.64 -15.05
N MET A 38 -2.39 2.39 -15.64
CA MET A 38 -2.66 1.29 -16.55
C MET A 38 -2.13 1.58 -17.96
N GLY A 39 -1.56 0.58 -18.63
CA GLY A 39 -1.01 0.69 -19.98
C GLY A 39 0.20 -0.21 -20.23
N ALA A 40 0.83 -0.09 -21.40
CA ALA A 40 1.93 -0.95 -21.84
C ALA A 40 3.15 -1.00 -20.88
N GLY A 41 3.28 -0.01 -19.99
CA GLY A 41 4.31 0.03 -18.95
C GLY A 41 4.25 -1.14 -17.96
N LEU A 42 3.07 -1.74 -17.73
CA LEU A 42 2.91 -2.84 -16.77
C LEU A 42 3.62 -4.14 -17.19
N TRP A 43 3.80 -4.36 -18.50
CA TRP A 43 4.57 -5.49 -19.03
C TRP A 43 6.08 -5.24 -19.01
N CYS A 44 6.50 -4.01 -18.73
CA CYS A 44 7.90 -3.62 -18.76
C CYS A 44 8.58 -3.79 -17.39
N GLY A 45 8.41 -4.96 -16.75
CA GLY A 45 9.01 -5.26 -15.45
C GLY A 45 10.54 -5.15 -15.42
N ARG A 46 11.21 -5.12 -16.58
CA ARG A 46 12.65 -4.86 -16.71
C ARG A 46 13.11 -3.48 -16.18
N TYR A 47 12.19 -2.54 -16.01
CA TYR A 47 12.48 -1.22 -15.42
C TYR A 47 12.25 -1.17 -13.92
N VAL A 48 11.75 -2.26 -13.32
CA VAL A 48 11.70 -2.42 -11.87
C VAL A 48 13.08 -2.92 -11.42
N THR A 49 13.82 -2.05 -10.74
CA THR A 49 15.20 -2.26 -10.31
C THR A 49 15.29 -2.31 -8.78
N PRO A 50 16.41 -2.75 -8.17
CA PRO A 50 16.52 -2.79 -6.70
C PRO A 50 16.38 -1.44 -6.00
N ASP A 51 16.60 -0.34 -6.73
CA ASP A 51 16.43 1.05 -6.29
C ASP A 51 15.05 1.63 -6.70
N TYR A 52 14.09 0.78 -7.08
CA TYR A 52 12.76 1.22 -7.45
C TYR A 52 12.08 1.92 -6.28
N VAL A 53 11.39 2.99 -6.63
CA VAL A 53 10.88 3.96 -5.65
C VAL A 53 9.56 3.48 -5.07
N PRO A 54 9.16 3.95 -3.89
CA PRO A 54 7.84 3.62 -3.37
C PRO A 54 6.75 4.01 -4.36
N THR A 55 5.92 3.03 -4.72
CA THR A 55 5.03 3.16 -5.87
C THR A 55 3.60 2.79 -5.53
N ILE A 56 2.66 3.63 -5.91
CA ILE A 56 1.25 3.25 -5.97
C ILE A 56 0.98 2.70 -7.37
N LEU A 57 0.45 1.47 -7.44
CA LEU A 57 -0.10 0.89 -8.66
C LEU A 57 -1.63 1.01 -8.60
N ALA A 58 -2.22 1.70 -9.56
CA ALA A 58 -3.67 1.78 -9.67
C ALA A 58 -4.18 1.00 -10.89
N CYS A 59 -5.20 0.16 -10.69
CA CYS A 59 -5.78 -0.66 -11.74
C CYS A 59 -7.31 -0.79 -11.56
N GLY A 60 -8.12 -0.20 -12.44
CA GLY A 60 -9.55 -0.47 -12.53
C GLY A 60 -9.93 -1.80 -13.16
N ASP A 61 -11.09 -2.31 -12.79
CA ASP A 61 -11.62 -3.59 -13.26
C ASP A 61 -12.13 -3.51 -14.73
N HIS A 62 -12.48 -2.31 -15.21
CA HIS A 62 -13.01 -2.07 -16.56
C HIS A 62 -11.97 -1.55 -17.56
N ASP A 63 -10.70 -1.57 -17.21
CA ASP A 63 -9.66 -1.38 -18.22
C ASP A 63 -9.50 -2.61 -19.11
N ASN A 64 -8.64 -2.48 -20.11
CA ASN A 64 -8.37 -3.53 -21.06
C ASN A 64 -8.00 -4.84 -20.34
N ASP A 65 -8.65 -5.93 -20.73
CA ASP A 65 -8.46 -7.27 -20.16
C ASP A 65 -6.98 -7.68 -20.05
N SER A 66 -6.17 -7.38 -21.06
CA SER A 66 -4.74 -7.69 -21.04
C SER A 66 -4.00 -6.94 -19.92
N VAL A 67 -4.40 -5.71 -19.61
CA VAL A 67 -3.85 -4.93 -18.49
C VAL A 67 -4.25 -5.58 -17.17
N VAL A 68 -5.54 -5.84 -16.99
CA VAL A 68 -6.08 -6.32 -15.71
C VAL A 68 -5.61 -7.73 -15.40
N LYS A 69 -5.64 -8.64 -16.38
CA LYS A 69 -5.38 -10.08 -16.18
C LYS A 69 -3.90 -10.44 -16.31
N ASP A 70 -3.13 -9.70 -17.12
CA ASP A 70 -1.73 -10.05 -17.40
C ASP A 70 -0.75 -8.98 -16.89
N GLY A 71 -0.95 -7.73 -17.31
CA GLY A 71 -0.03 -6.62 -17.04
C GLY A 71 0.11 -6.30 -15.55
N THR A 72 -1.01 -6.04 -14.86
CA THR A 72 -1.03 -5.70 -13.43
C THR A 72 -0.41 -6.80 -12.57
N PRO A 73 -0.79 -8.09 -12.73
CA PRO A 73 -0.12 -9.16 -12.01
C PRO A 73 1.37 -9.28 -12.35
N ALA A 74 1.78 -9.06 -13.60
CA ALA A 74 3.20 -9.10 -13.97
C ALA A 74 4.02 -8.00 -13.29
N PHE A 75 3.48 -6.78 -13.21
CA PHE A 75 4.12 -5.66 -12.54
C PHE A 75 4.21 -5.87 -11.03
N LEU A 76 3.11 -6.30 -10.39
CA LEU A 76 3.10 -6.62 -8.96
C LEU A 76 4.14 -7.70 -8.62
N ARG A 77 4.23 -8.77 -9.42
CA ARG A 77 5.25 -9.81 -9.23
C ARG A 77 6.69 -9.27 -9.33
N ALA A 78 6.93 -8.28 -10.20
CA ALA A 78 8.24 -7.66 -10.32
C ALA A 78 8.59 -6.85 -9.05
N LEU A 79 7.63 -6.09 -8.51
CA LEU A 79 7.79 -5.35 -7.24
C LEU A 79 8.00 -6.30 -6.06
N GLU A 80 7.17 -7.34 -5.96
CA GLU A 80 7.26 -8.37 -4.90
C GLU A 80 8.59 -9.11 -4.93
N LYS A 81 9.12 -9.43 -6.13
CA LYS A 81 10.42 -10.10 -6.28
C LYS A 81 11.57 -9.28 -5.69
N LEU A 82 11.50 -7.96 -5.77
CA LEU A 82 12.51 -7.05 -5.24
C LEU A 82 12.14 -6.48 -3.86
N ASP A 83 11.06 -6.98 -3.25
CA ASP A 83 10.49 -6.49 -2.00
C ASP A 83 10.29 -4.97 -1.97
N THR A 84 9.91 -4.39 -3.12
CA THR A 84 9.73 -2.95 -3.25
C THR A 84 8.53 -2.47 -2.44
N ASN A 85 8.64 -1.34 -1.76
CA ASN A 85 7.50 -0.71 -1.10
C ASN A 85 6.47 -0.26 -2.16
N HIS A 86 5.27 -0.83 -2.11
CA HIS A 86 4.21 -0.46 -3.05
C HIS A 86 2.83 -0.59 -2.44
N VAL A 87 1.87 0.15 -2.96
CA VAL A 87 0.45 -0.05 -2.63
C VAL A 87 -0.30 -0.37 -3.90
N TYR A 88 -1.10 -1.43 -3.86
CA TYR A 88 -2.01 -1.75 -4.96
C TYR A 88 -3.39 -1.16 -4.66
N LEU A 89 -3.83 -0.24 -5.53
CA LEU A 89 -5.15 0.38 -5.52
C LEU A 89 -5.98 -0.17 -6.69
N PRO A 90 -6.70 -1.28 -6.47
CA PRO A 90 -7.75 -1.65 -7.41
C PRO A 90 -8.81 -0.55 -7.49
N MET A 91 -9.47 -0.43 -8.64
CA MET A 91 -10.62 0.45 -8.79
C MET A 91 -11.85 -0.33 -9.23
N ASP A 92 -12.62 -0.77 -8.23
CA ASP A 92 -13.88 -1.48 -8.45
C ASP A 92 -14.81 -0.69 -9.37
N ASP A 93 -15.36 -1.37 -10.39
CA ASP A 93 -16.33 -0.82 -11.35
C ASP A 93 -15.84 0.39 -12.17
N LEU A 94 -14.55 0.73 -12.06
CA LEU A 94 -13.92 1.82 -12.79
C LEU A 94 -12.97 1.28 -13.87
N GLY A 95 -12.82 2.04 -14.94
CA GLY A 95 -11.80 1.83 -15.96
C GLY A 95 -10.73 2.90 -15.87
N HIS A 96 -10.31 3.44 -17.03
CA HIS A 96 -9.26 4.44 -17.14
C HIS A 96 -9.67 5.78 -16.51
N SER A 97 -9.51 5.90 -15.19
CA SER A 97 -9.97 7.01 -14.38
C SER A 97 -8.99 7.30 -13.23
N ILE A 98 -9.17 8.46 -12.59
CA ILE A 98 -8.42 8.82 -11.39
C ILE A 98 -8.98 8.02 -10.21
N SER A 99 -8.10 7.43 -9.41
CA SER A 99 -8.41 6.61 -8.23
C SER A 99 -8.86 7.47 -7.04
N VAL A 100 -10.01 8.13 -7.15
CA VAL A 100 -10.62 8.92 -6.06
C VAL A 100 -11.79 8.19 -5.41
N GLY A 101 -12.18 8.65 -4.22
CA GLY A 101 -13.33 8.15 -3.47
C GLY A 101 -13.04 6.94 -2.58
N TYR A 102 -14.10 6.37 -2.03
CA TYR A 102 -14.02 5.23 -1.13
C TYR A 102 -13.96 3.91 -1.92
N ASP A 103 -13.00 3.08 -1.58
CA ASP A 103 -12.81 1.74 -2.12
C ASP A 103 -13.59 0.72 -1.26
N GLN A 104 -14.64 0.12 -1.84
CA GLN A 104 -15.49 -0.82 -1.12
C GLN A 104 -14.80 -2.17 -0.87
N ARG A 105 -13.94 -2.61 -1.79
CA ARG A 105 -13.18 -3.85 -1.66
C ARG A 105 -12.11 -3.78 -0.58
N LEU A 106 -11.38 -2.66 -0.50
CA LEU A 106 -10.33 -2.44 0.50
C LEU A 106 -10.86 -1.82 1.80
N GLY A 107 -11.99 -1.13 1.77
CA GLY A 107 -12.55 -0.40 2.91
C GLY A 107 -11.74 0.85 3.29
N VAL A 108 -11.26 1.59 2.29
CA VAL A 108 -10.35 2.74 2.48
C VAL A 108 -10.79 3.94 1.65
N ASP A 109 -10.55 5.15 2.16
CA ASP A 109 -10.59 6.36 1.34
C ASP A 109 -9.30 6.45 0.52
N ARG A 110 -9.41 6.39 -0.81
CA ARG A 110 -8.25 6.39 -1.70
C ARG A 110 -7.49 7.71 -1.65
N TYR A 111 -8.20 8.84 -1.53
CA TYR A 111 -7.55 10.15 -1.47
C TYR A 111 -6.70 10.29 -0.20
N GLN A 112 -7.26 9.91 0.95
CA GLN A 112 -6.53 9.89 2.20
C GLN A 112 -5.34 8.92 2.14
N LEU A 113 -5.55 7.70 1.63
CA LEU A 113 -4.50 6.69 1.52
C LEU A 113 -3.31 7.19 0.70
N VAL A 114 -3.56 7.82 -0.44
CA VAL A 114 -2.50 8.35 -1.32
C VAL A 114 -1.68 9.42 -0.60
N ASN A 115 -2.37 10.37 0.06
CA ASN A 115 -1.69 11.40 0.83
C ASN A 115 -0.91 10.80 2.00
N ASP A 116 -1.50 9.86 2.74
CA ASP A 116 -0.87 9.22 3.89
C ASP A 116 0.38 8.41 3.49
N PHE A 117 0.34 7.74 2.35
CA PHE A 117 1.47 6.99 1.79
C PHE A 117 2.62 7.91 1.41
N PHE A 118 2.36 8.94 0.60
CA PHE A 118 3.42 9.83 0.14
C PHE A 118 3.91 10.77 1.24
N ASP A 119 3.04 11.32 2.09
CA ASP A 119 3.48 12.24 3.14
C ASP A 119 4.49 11.59 4.08
N ARG A 120 4.29 10.34 4.48
CA ARG A 120 5.20 9.63 5.39
C ARG A 120 6.53 9.26 4.74
N TYR A 121 6.57 9.19 3.41
CA TYR A 121 7.79 8.94 2.67
C TYR A 121 8.54 10.24 2.29
N LEU A 122 7.81 11.28 1.93
CA LEU A 122 8.36 12.54 1.44
C LEU A 122 8.67 13.53 2.58
N LYS A 123 7.92 13.48 3.69
CA LYS A 123 8.02 14.40 4.84
C LYS A 123 8.66 13.74 6.06
N VAL A 124 9.74 12.96 5.86
CA VAL A 124 10.42 12.20 6.93
C VAL A 124 10.83 13.08 8.12
N LYS A 125 11.18 14.35 7.88
CA LYS A 125 11.56 15.31 8.94
C LYS A 125 10.42 15.65 9.90
N ASP A 126 9.18 15.54 9.44
CA ASP A 126 7.99 15.88 10.22
C ASP A 126 7.63 14.77 11.21
N LYS A 127 8.27 13.59 11.11
CA LYS A 127 8.04 12.43 11.98
C LYS A 127 6.54 12.12 12.15
N LEU A 128 5.83 12.09 11.02
CA LEU A 128 4.41 11.78 11.02
C LEU A 128 4.18 10.39 11.62
N PRO A 129 3.24 10.21 12.58
CA PRO A 129 2.96 8.93 13.19
C PRO A 129 2.59 7.86 12.16
N PRO A 130 2.95 6.58 12.39
CA PRO A 130 2.50 5.48 11.54
C PRO A 130 0.98 5.42 11.38
N VAL A 131 0.53 5.01 10.20
CA VAL A 131 -0.89 4.72 9.91
C VAL A 131 -1.04 3.39 9.21
N VAL A 132 -2.18 2.75 9.48
CA VAL A 132 -2.64 1.59 8.72
C VAL A 132 -3.30 2.08 7.44
N LEU A 133 -2.68 1.80 6.30
CA LEU A 133 -3.22 2.11 4.98
C LEU A 133 -4.31 1.11 4.60
N ILE A 134 -3.98 -0.18 4.64
CA ILE A 134 -4.85 -1.27 4.21
C ILE A 134 -4.79 -2.39 5.25
N ALA A 135 -5.94 -2.97 5.57
CA ALA A 135 -6.03 -4.21 6.33
C ALA A 135 -6.90 -5.21 5.56
N THR A 136 -6.42 -6.44 5.42
CA THR A 136 -7.12 -7.52 4.73
C THR A 136 -7.19 -8.73 5.65
N PRO A 137 -8.36 -9.35 5.90
CA PRO A 137 -9.69 -8.93 5.47
C PRO A 137 -10.04 -7.51 5.94
N ARG A 138 -10.82 -6.78 5.14
CA ARG A 138 -11.28 -5.43 5.51
C ARG A 138 -12.24 -5.48 6.69
N ASP A 139 -12.44 -4.33 7.33
CA ASP A 139 -13.40 -4.23 8.42
C ASP A 139 -14.81 -4.53 7.94
N GLY A 140 -15.53 -5.33 8.73
CA GLY A 140 -16.85 -5.86 8.41
C GLY A 140 -16.88 -6.92 7.31
N ALA A 141 -15.75 -7.46 6.84
CA ALA A 141 -15.77 -8.52 5.83
C ALA A 141 -16.47 -9.80 6.37
N THR A 142 -17.30 -10.42 5.53
CA THR A 142 -17.97 -11.70 5.79
C THR A 142 -17.48 -12.76 4.81
N ASP A 143 -17.84 -14.02 5.07
CA ASP A 143 -17.53 -15.17 4.20
C ASP A 143 -16.04 -15.30 3.88
N VAL A 144 -15.20 -14.89 4.83
CA VAL A 144 -13.74 -14.95 4.70
C VAL A 144 -13.27 -16.40 4.79
N ASP A 145 -12.40 -16.80 3.88
CA ASP A 145 -11.78 -18.13 3.92
C ASP A 145 -11.10 -18.36 5.29
N PRO A 146 -11.44 -19.44 6.01
CA PRO A 146 -10.72 -19.86 7.22
C PRO A 146 -9.19 -19.96 7.08
N ALA A 147 -8.67 -20.23 5.88
CA ALA A 147 -7.25 -20.29 5.58
C ALA A 147 -6.65 -18.93 5.16
N THR A 148 -7.40 -17.83 5.29
CA THR A 148 -6.96 -16.51 4.86
C THR A 148 -5.68 -16.08 5.58
N THR A 149 -4.79 -15.41 4.85
CA THR A 149 -3.70 -14.64 5.44
C THR A 149 -4.21 -13.27 5.83
N ILE A 150 -4.01 -12.89 7.09
CA ILE A 150 -4.34 -11.55 7.57
C ILE A 150 -3.18 -10.62 7.22
N ARG A 151 -3.45 -9.48 6.59
CA ARG A 151 -2.43 -8.51 6.15
C ARG A 151 -2.73 -7.14 6.70
N VAL A 152 -1.71 -6.45 7.17
CA VAL A 152 -1.78 -5.04 7.58
C VAL A 152 -0.63 -4.30 6.93
N GLN A 153 -0.98 -3.31 6.11
CA GLN A 153 -0.03 -2.44 5.44
C GLN A 153 0.03 -1.08 6.10
N PHE A 154 1.24 -0.60 6.34
CA PHE A 154 1.51 0.67 6.99
C PHE A 154 2.21 1.66 6.08
N ALA A 155 2.17 2.93 6.49
CA ALA A 155 3.24 3.88 6.22
C ALA A 155 3.64 4.56 7.54
N PRO A 156 4.92 4.93 7.74
CA PRO A 156 6.09 4.56 6.94
C PRO A 156 6.55 3.12 7.28
N VAL A 157 7.81 2.80 6.99
CA VAL A 157 8.46 1.52 7.39
C VAL A 157 8.42 1.36 8.90
N ILE A 158 7.95 0.19 9.35
CA ILE A 158 7.75 -0.12 10.78
C ILE A 158 8.97 -0.82 11.37
N ASP A 159 9.25 -0.58 12.66
CA ASP A 159 10.17 -1.44 13.38
C ASP A 159 9.52 -2.80 13.65
N GLU A 160 9.93 -3.79 12.85
CA GLU A 160 9.37 -5.15 12.85
C GLU A 160 9.29 -5.78 14.24
N LYS A 161 10.22 -5.47 15.16
CA LYS A 161 10.24 -6.00 16.53
C LYS A 161 9.01 -5.59 17.35
N THR A 162 8.35 -4.49 16.99
CA THR A 162 7.11 -4.06 17.65
C THR A 162 5.93 -4.98 17.32
N ILE A 163 6.03 -5.74 16.21
CA ILE A 163 4.99 -6.66 15.74
C ILE A 163 5.45 -8.11 15.86
N VAL A 164 6.59 -8.45 15.25
CA VAL A 164 7.19 -9.79 15.28
C VAL A 164 7.80 -10.05 16.66
N GLY A 165 7.03 -10.73 17.51
CA GLY A 165 7.37 -10.98 18.91
C GLY A 165 6.98 -9.84 19.87
N GLY A 166 6.39 -8.76 19.34
CA GLY A 166 5.80 -7.66 20.11
C GLY A 166 4.28 -7.75 20.17
N ARG A 167 3.62 -6.70 20.69
CA ARG A 167 2.14 -6.61 20.76
C ARG A 167 1.58 -5.43 19.97
N GLY A 168 2.30 -4.97 18.95
CA GLY A 168 1.84 -3.97 18.00
C GLY A 168 0.62 -4.41 17.20
N ILE A 169 0.51 -5.71 16.88
CA ILE A 169 -0.69 -6.29 16.27
C ILE A 169 -1.07 -7.57 17.01
N VAL A 170 -2.34 -7.69 17.37
CA VAL A 170 -2.90 -8.86 18.06
C VAL A 170 -4.14 -9.33 17.30
N ILE A 171 -4.21 -10.64 17.02
CA ILE A 171 -5.37 -11.26 16.37
C ILE A 171 -6.11 -12.09 17.42
N THR A 172 -7.40 -11.83 17.61
CA THR A 172 -8.21 -12.47 18.64
C THR A 172 -9.49 -13.04 18.06
N ASN A 173 -9.82 -14.28 18.43
CA ASN A 173 -11.16 -14.81 18.27
C ASN A 173 -12.09 -14.09 19.26
N VAL A 174 -13.08 -13.36 18.75
CA VAL A 174 -13.97 -12.51 19.55
C VAL A 174 -14.84 -13.34 20.49
N GLY A 175 -15.38 -14.47 20.03
CA GLY A 175 -16.28 -15.30 20.82
C GLY A 175 -15.58 -16.03 21.97
N GLU A 176 -14.35 -16.48 21.73
CA GLU A 176 -13.54 -17.21 22.71
C GLU A 176 -12.64 -16.31 23.56
N ASN A 177 -12.54 -15.03 23.20
CA ASN A 177 -11.59 -14.06 23.77
C ASN A 177 -10.15 -14.63 23.83
N ARG A 178 -9.73 -15.27 22.75
CA ARG A 178 -8.46 -16.01 22.67
C ARG A 178 -7.61 -15.50 21.51
N GLU A 179 -6.33 -15.26 21.78
CA GLU A 179 -5.36 -14.90 20.75
C GLU A 179 -5.15 -16.05 19.76
N VAL A 180 -5.13 -15.74 18.46
CA VAL A 180 -4.89 -16.71 17.40
C VAL A 180 -3.38 -16.93 17.28
N PRO A 181 -2.86 -18.15 17.44
CA PRO A 181 -1.45 -18.42 17.19
C PRO A 181 -1.16 -18.44 15.69
N GLY A 182 0.04 -18.02 15.31
CA GLY A 182 0.47 -17.97 13.91
C GLY A 182 1.87 -17.39 13.76
N SER A 183 2.26 -17.11 12.52
CA SER A 183 3.57 -16.55 12.19
C SER A 183 3.45 -15.30 11.34
N TRP A 184 4.42 -14.41 11.51
CA TRP A 184 4.51 -13.15 10.76
C TRP A 184 5.51 -13.26 9.62
N LYS A 185 5.16 -12.71 8.47
CA LYS A 185 6.05 -12.43 7.35
C LYS A 185 6.00 -10.93 7.05
N VAL A 186 7.18 -10.33 6.92
CA VAL A 186 7.34 -8.92 6.53
C VAL A 186 7.71 -8.85 5.06
N SER A 187 7.15 -7.87 4.35
CA SER A 187 7.48 -7.57 2.96
C SER A 187 7.22 -6.10 2.61
N HIS A 188 7.35 -5.74 1.33
CA HIS A 188 7.18 -4.39 0.80
C HIS A 188 8.15 -3.40 1.46
N GLY A 189 9.39 -3.83 1.68
CA GLY A 189 10.42 -3.00 2.30
C GLY A 189 10.12 -2.66 3.76
N GLY A 190 9.43 -3.56 4.49
CA GLY A 190 9.10 -3.36 5.90
C GLY A 190 7.79 -2.59 6.16
N THR A 191 6.91 -2.50 5.16
CA THR A 191 5.61 -1.81 5.28
C THR A 191 4.42 -2.78 5.33
N MET A 192 4.58 -4.02 4.88
CA MET A 192 3.53 -5.03 4.85
C MET A 192 3.80 -6.12 5.88
N PHE A 193 2.85 -6.37 6.78
CA PHE A 193 2.89 -7.44 7.77
C PHE A 193 1.79 -8.46 7.47
N SER A 194 2.19 -9.68 7.13
CA SER A 194 1.30 -10.80 6.83
C SER A 194 1.34 -11.82 7.95
N PHE A 195 0.20 -12.07 8.58
CA PHE A 195 0.00 -13.09 9.60
C PHE A 195 -0.65 -14.33 8.99
N VAL A 196 0.02 -15.47 9.12
CA VAL A 196 -0.49 -16.78 8.73
C VAL A 196 -0.91 -17.53 10.01
N PRO A 197 -2.21 -17.78 10.22
CA PRO A 197 -2.67 -18.60 11.34
C PRO A 197 -2.00 -19.97 11.35
N ALA A 198 -1.63 -20.47 12.54
CA ALA A 198 -0.97 -21.77 12.68
C ALA A 198 -1.89 -22.95 12.33
N GLN A 199 -3.20 -22.72 12.41
CA GLN A 199 -4.27 -23.61 11.99
C GLN A 199 -5.32 -22.76 11.28
N PRO A 200 -6.11 -23.34 10.35
CA PRO A 200 -7.26 -22.65 9.78
C PRO A 200 -8.16 -22.09 10.89
N LEU A 201 -8.65 -20.87 10.68
CA LEU A 201 -9.57 -20.21 11.60
C LEU A 201 -10.86 -21.05 11.74
N ALA A 202 -11.54 -20.94 12.87
CA ALA A 202 -12.81 -21.61 13.06
C ALA A 202 -13.87 -20.99 12.14
N LYS A 203 -14.70 -21.84 11.54
CA LYS A 203 -15.76 -21.44 10.61
C LYS A 203 -16.90 -20.69 11.30
N GLY A 204 -17.48 -19.72 10.60
CA GLY A 204 -18.59 -18.91 11.11
C GLY A 204 -18.27 -18.10 12.37
N GLN A 205 -16.99 -17.89 12.68
CA GLN A 205 -16.54 -17.14 13.86
C GLN A 205 -16.04 -15.75 13.47
N GLN A 206 -16.13 -14.82 14.43
CA GLN A 206 -15.66 -13.46 14.27
C GLN A 206 -14.26 -13.30 14.86
N TYR A 207 -13.39 -12.63 14.12
CA TYR A 207 -12.02 -12.33 14.51
C TYR A 207 -11.79 -10.81 14.54
N GLU A 208 -10.98 -10.33 15.48
CA GLU A 208 -10.53 -8.94 15.58
C GLU A 208 -9.01 -8.87 15.37
N VAL A 209 -8.59 -7.99 14.47
CA VAL A 209 -7.19 -7.56 14.31
C VAL A 209 -7.07 -6.22 15.02
N SER A 210 -6.34 -6.21 16.15
CA SER A 210 -6.07 -5.02 16.95
C SER A 210 -4.67 -4.50 16.64
N VAL A 211 -4.59 -3.32 16.02
CA VAL A 211 -3.36 -2.55 15.83
C VAL A 211 -3.25 -1.53 16.96
N THR A 212 -2.22 -1.66 17.78
CA THR A 212 -2.08 -0.95 19.06
C THR A 212 -1.07 0.20 18.97
N GLY A 213 -1.06 1.05 19.99
CA GLY A 213 -0.08 2.14 20.10
C GLY A 213 1.37 1.68 20.37
N GLU A 214 1.60 0.37 20.51
CA GLU A 214 2.94 -0.20 20.62
C GLU A 214 3.68 -0.24 19.27
N VAL A 215 2.96 -0.16 18.15
CA VAL A 215 3.57 -0.06 16.82
C VAL A 215 4.42 1.20 16.75
N LYS A 216 5.68 1.06 16.32
CA LYS A 216 6.58 2.19 16.07
C LYS A 216 7.23 2.09 14.71
N ASP A 217 7.50 3.23 14.09
CA ASP A 217 8.38 3.27 12.92
C ASP A 217 9.85 3.03 13.30
N LYS A 218 10.71 2.90 12.28
CA LYS A 218 12.16 2.79 12.47
C LYS A 218 12.81 4.03 13.09
N ALA A 219 12.13 5.17 13.12
CA ALA A 219 12.58 6.39 13.79
C ALA A 219 12.14 6.46 15.27
N GLY A 220 11.37 5.48 15.74
CA GLY A 220 10.86 5.39 17.11
C GLY A 220 9.54 6.14 17.35
N THR A 221 8.91 6.69 16.31
CA THR A 221 7.61 7.35 16.39
C THR A 221 6.52 6.32 16.61
N ALA A 222 5.72 6.48 17.66
CA ALA A 222 4.63 5.57 17.98
C ALA A 222 3.38 5.86 17.15
N LEU A 223 2.63 4.81 16.83
CA LEU A 223 1.31 4.89 16.23
C LEU A 223 0.33 5.50 17.22
N THR A 224 -0.35 6.58 16.82
CA THR A 224 -1.29 7.31 17.68
C THR A 224 -2.74 6.91 17.40
N ALA A 225 -3.08 6.65 16.14
CA ALA A 225 -4.41 6.24 15.72
C ALA A 225 -4.55 4.72 15.72
N VAL A 226 -4.78 4.14 16.91
CA VAL A 226 -5.05 2.69 17.05
C VAL A 226 -6.21 2.26 16.16
N ARG A 227 -6.14 1.04 15.63
CA ARG A 227 -7.14 0.55 14.68
C ARG A 227 -7.58 -0.86 15.03
N LYS A 228 -8.89 -1.09 14.96
CA LYS A 228 -9.50 -2.42 15.10
C LYS A 228 -10.21 -2.77 13.81
N VAL A 229 -10.03 -4.00 13.36
CA VAL A 229 -10.65 -4.53 12.15
C VAL A 229 -11.29 -5.85 12.52
N ARG A 230 -12.58 -6.01 12.22
CA ARG A 230 -13.34 -7.24 12.49
C ARG A 230 -13.78 -7.90 11.20
N PHE A 231 -13.68 -9.22 11.13
CA PHE A 231 -14.19 -10.00 10.02
C PHE A 231 -14.77 -11.33 10.48
N THR A 232 -15.60 -11.93 9.64
CA THR A 232 -16.29 -13.20 9.92
C THR A 232 -15.89 -14.25 8.88
N THR A 233 -15.51 -15.43 9.35
CA THR A 233 -15.16 -16.55 8.46
C THR A 233 -16.40 -17.20 7.83
N ALA A 234 -16.24 -17.79 6.66
CA ALA A 234 -17.26 -18.62 6.02
C ALA A 234 -17.65 -19.82 6.90
N ARG A 235 -18.90 -20.28 6.74
CA ARG A 235 -19.46 -21.42 7.48
C ARG A 235 -19.04 -22.79 6.92
#